data_AF-A0A482W212-F1
#
_entry.id   AF-A0A482W212-F1
#
_cell.length_a   1.000
_cell.length_b   1.000
_cell.length_c   1.000
_cell.angle_alpha   90.00
_cell.angle_beta   90.00
_cell.angle_gamma   90.00
#
_symmetry.space_group_name_H-M   'P 1'
#
loop_
_entity.id
_entity.type
_entity.pdbx_description
1 polymer ?
#
loop_
_entity_poly.entity_id
_entity_poly.type
_entity_poly.pdbx_seq_one_letter_code
_entity_poly.pdbx_strand_id
1 'polypeptide(L)'
;MRESANLTPSHRDAKRPRTKRTPASEEAGLEEMDENLNISTRNLAHNLHVNSSFIHRILKQEKYHRYRYTKVQTLIRDDFHRKVNFCRWL
;
A
#
# COMPACT_ATOMS: atom_id res chain seq x y z
N MET A 1 30.08 -35.06 -29.03
CA MET A 1 28.88 -34.18 -29.12
C MET A 1 27.94 -34.63 -28.01
N ARG A 2 27.75 -33.83 -26.95
CA ARG A 2 26.89 -34.22 -25.80
C ARG A 2 25.55 -33.51 -25.94
N GLU A 3 24.51 -34.24 -26.31
CA GLU A 3 23.14 -33.75 -26.26
C GLU A 3 22.66 -33.82 -24.82
N SER A 4 22.53 -32.66 -24.16
CA SER A 4 21.83 -32.58 -22.88
C SER A 4 20.38 -32.27 -23.17
N ALA A 5 19.55 -33.31 -23.30
CA ALA A 5 18.10 -33.17 -23.37
C ALA A 5 17.58 -32.72 -21.99
N ASN A 6 17.38 -31.42 -21.81
CA ASN A 6 16.73 -30.89 -20.62
C ASN A 6 15.22 -31.14 -20.73
N LEU A 7 14.73 -32.22 -20.10
CA LEU A 7 13.31 -32.56 -19.97
C LEU A 7 12.67 -31.83 -18.77
N THR A 8 12.82 -30.51 -18.68
CA THR A 8 12.06 -29.74 -17.66
C THR A 8 10.65 -29.48 -18.18
N PRO A 9 9.58 -29.84 -17.43
CA PRO A 9 8.21 -29.54 -17.81
C PRO A 9 8.01 -28.04 -18.06
N SER A 10 7.37 -27.72 -19.18
CA SER A 10 7.02 -26.36 -19.57
C SER A 10 6.05 -25.75 -18.57
N HIS A 11 6.48 -24.71 -17.83
CA HIS A 11 5.66 -23.97 -16.87
C HIS A 11 4.60 -23.06 -17.55
N ARG A 12 4.16 -23.39 -18.77
CA ARG A 12 3.15 -22.61 -19.52
C ARG A 12 1.74 -22.81 -18.98
N ASP A 13 1.46 -23.96 -18.36
CA ASP A 13 0.14 -24.32 -17.84
C ASP A 13 0.00 -24.22 -16.31
N ALA A 14 1.07 -23.83 -15.61
CA ALA A 14 1.05 -23.56 -14.19
C ALA A 14 0.32 -22.23 -13.91
N LYS A 15 -1.01 -22.26 -14.03
CA LYS A 15 -1.87 -21.16 -13.59
C LYS A 15 -1.76 -21.08 -12.07
N ARG A 16 -1.18 -19.98 -11.58
CA ARG A 16 -1.28 -19.62 -10.16
C ARG A 16 -2.77 -19.62 -9.77
N PRO A 17 -3.18 -20.30 -8.69
CA PRO A 17 -4.54 -20.21 -8.20
C PRO A 17 -4.86 -18.73 -8.01
N ARG A 18 -5.89 -18.23 -8.71
CA ARG A 18 -6.35 -16.86 -8.47
C ARG A 18 -6.86 -16.85 -7.03
N THR A 19 -6.18 -16.16 -6.13
CA THR A 19 -6.76 -15.78 -4.84
C THR A 19 -8.12 -15.16 -5.16
N LYS A 20 -9.20 -15.81 -4.71
CA LYS A 20 -10.54 -15.34 -5.00
C LYS A 20 -10.68 -13.95 -4.40
N ARG A 21 -10.87 -12.96 -5.28
CA ARG A 21 -11.19 -11.59 -4.90
C ARG A 21 -12.58 -11.63 -4.28
N THR A 22 -12.68 -11.26 -3.00
CA THR A 22 -13.97 -11.16 -2.29
C THR A 22 -14.13 -9.73 -1.77
N PRO A 23 -15.36 -9.19 -1.73
CA PRO A 23 -15.61 -7.87 -1.15
C PRO A 23 -15.01 -7.73 0.26
N ALA A 24 -15.17 -8.77 1.10
CA ALA A 24 -14.60 -8.81 2.45
C ALA A 24 -13.06 -8.66 2.48
N SER A 25 -12.35 -9.31 1.56
CA SER A 25 -10.88 -9.19 1.47
C SER A 25 -10.41 -7.82 0.97
N GLU A 26 -11.27 -7.08 0.27
CA GLU A 26 -10.98 -5.72 -0.19
C GLU A 26 -11.22 -4.72 0.93
N GLU A 27 -12.36 -4.84 1.60
CA GLU A 27 -12.76 -4.02 2.74
C GLU A 27 -11.72 -4.13 3.88
N ALA A 28 -11.30 -5.35 4.24
CA ALA A 28 -10.24 -5.54 5.24
C ALA A 28 -8.92 -4.85 4.86
N GLY A 29 -8.60 -4.80 3.55
CA GLY A 29 -7.41 -4.11 3.06
C GLY A 29 -7.50 -2.58 3.10
N LEU A 30 -8.70 -2.03 2.96
CA LEU A 30 -8.95 -0.59 3.07
C LEU A 30 -9.02 -0.15 4.53
N GLU A 31 -9.68 -0.93 5.39
CA GLU A 31 -9.81 -0.66 6.82
C GLU A 31 -8.44 -0.62 7.51
N GLU A 32 -7.59 -1.62 7.26
CA GLU A 32 -6.24 -1.64 7.86
C GLU A 32 -5.33 -0.51 7.32
N MET A 33 -5.58 -0.02 6.10
CA MET A 33 -4.90 1.17 5.57
C MET A 33 -5.36 2.46 6.26
N ASP A 34 -6.65 2.57 6.60
CA ASP A 34 -7.22 3.75 7.23
C ASP A 34 -6.77 3.87 8.70
N GLU A 35 -6.77 2.75 9.42
CA GLU A 35 -6.25 2.66 10.79
C GLU A 35 -4.74 2.97 10.87
N ASN A 36 -3.97 2.67 9.81
CA ASN A 36 -2.53 2.91 9.79
C ASN A 36 -2.01 3.42 8.45
N LEU A 37 -2.17 4.73 8.21
CA LEU A 37 -1.68 5.45 7.02
C LEU A 37 -0.16 5.31 6.75
N ASN A 38 0.62 4.89 7.75
CA ASN A 38 2.07 4.72 7.65
C ASN A 38 2.50 3.33 7.21
N ILE A 39 1.60 2.34 7.18
CA ILE A 39 1.95 0.98 6.77
C ILE A 39 2.28 0.91 5.27
N SER A 40 3.24 0.06 4.90
CA SER A 40 3.59 -0.15 3.50
C SER A 40 2.63 -1.15 2.85
N THR A 41 2.40 -1.04 1.53
CA THR A 41 1.55 -2.00 0.79
C THR A 41 2.09 -3.43 0.86
N ARG A 42 3.41 -3.60 1.05
CA ARG A 42 4.04 -4.91 1.29
C ARG A 42 3.70 -5.46 2.66
N ASN A 43 3.80 -4.64 3.71
CA ASN A 43 3.47 -5.07 5.07
C ASN A 43 1.98 -5.36 5.21
N LEU A 44 1.12 -4.54 4.60
CA LEU A 44 -0.31 -4.81 4.53
C LEU A 44 -0.59 -6.16 3.86
N ALA A 45 0.03 -6.43 2.72
CA ALA A 45 -0.15 -7.69 2.02
C ALA A 45 0.31 -8.90 2.87
N HIS A 46 1.39 -8.73 3.64
CA HIS A 46 1.86 -9.74 4.59
C HIS A 46 0.85 -9.97 5.71
N ASN A 47 0.32 -8.91 6.34
CA ASN A 47 -0.66 -9.00 7.43
C ASN A 47 -1.94 -9.70 6.99
N LEU A 48 -2.44 -9.34 5.80
CA LEU A 48 -3.66 -9.91 5.23
C LEU A 48 -3.45 -11.24 4.49
N HIS A 49 -2.21 -11.77 4.46
CA HIS A 49 -1.85 -13.00 3.74
C HIS A 49 -2.26 -12.99 2.25
N VAL A 50 -2.22 -11.81 1.63
CA VAL A 50 -2.55 -11.60 0.21
C VAL A 50 -1.33 -11.22 -0.60
N ASN A 51 -1.46 -11.26 -1.93
CA ASN A 51 -0.39 -10.78 -2.80
C ASN A 51 -0.32 -9.24 -2.79
N SER A 52 0.89 -8.68 -2.78
CA SER A 52 1.10 -7.22 -2.92
C SER A 52 0.43 -6.65 -4.18
N SER A 53 0.41 -7.39 -5.30
CA SER A 53 -0.29 -6.96 -6.52
C SER A 53 -1.81 -6.83 -6.34
N PHE A 54 -2.41 -7.60 -5.42
CA PHE A 54 -3.83 -7.51 -5.10
C PHE A 54 -4.14 -6.20 -4.38
N ILE A 55 -3.36 -5.87 -3.35
CA ILE A 55 -3.44 -4.59 -2.62
C ILE A 55 -3.26 -3.40 -3.57
N HIS A 56 -2.20 -3.41 -4.39
CA HIS A 56 -1.97 -2.33 -5.37
C HIS A 56 -3.15 -2.13 -6.33
N ARG A 57 -3.83 -3.21 -6.73
CA ARG A 57 -4.99 -3.13 -7.61
C ARG A 57 -6.21 -2.54 -6.89
N ILE A 58 -6.47 -2.94 -5.64
CA ILE A 58 -7.57 -2.41 -4.83
C ILE A 58 -7.38 -0.91 -4.63
N LEU A 59 -6.21 -0.50 -4.12
CA LEU A 59 -5.92 0.91 -3.86
C LEU A 59 -6.08 1.77 -5.12
N LYS A 60 -5.68 1.26 -6.29
CA LYS A 60 -5.87 1.97 -7.57
C LYS A 60 -7.35 2.08 -7.97
N GLN A 61 -8.15 1.04 -7.72
CA GLN A 61 -9.57 1.02 -8.09
C GLN A 61 -10.41 1.94 -7.21
N GLU A 62 -10.13 1.93 -5.90
CA GLU A 62 -10.78 2.80 -4.92
C GLU A 62 -10.23 4.24 -4.93
N LYS A 63 -9.30 4.55 -5.86
CA LYS A 63 -8.62 5.84 -5.95
C LYS A 63 -8.00 6.26 -4.61
N TYR A 64 -7.51 5.27 -3.85
CA TYR A 64 -6.93 5.49 -2.55
C TYR A 64 -5.54 6.12 -2.72
N HIS A 65 -5.44 7.41 -2.38
CA HIS A 65 -4.19 8.14 -2.38
C HIS A 65 -3.60 8.13 -0.99
N ARG A 66 -2.44 7.46 -0.84
CA ARG A 66 -1.74 7.45 0.43
C ARG A 66 -1.44 8.88 0.87
N TYR A 67 -2.00 9.29 2.00
CA TYR A 67 -1.62 10.54 2.63
C TYR A 67 -0.27 10.36 3.34
N ARG A 68 0.79 10.96 2.80
CA ARG A 68 2.11 10.93 3.44
C ARG A 68 2.20 12.07 4.43
N TYR A 69 1.85 11.79 5.69
CA TYR A 69 2.09 12.75 6.77
C TYR A 69 3.58 13.08 6.84
N THR A 70 3.90 14.32 6.50
CA THR A 70 5.27 14.83 6.55
C THR A 70 5.37 15.70 7.80
N LYS A 71 6.20 15.28 8.75
CA LYS A 71 6.55 16.11 9.90
C LYS A 71 7.33 17.31 9.39
N VAL A 72 6.65 18.44 9.24
CA VAL A 72 7.28 19.76 9.06
C VAL A 72 7.41 20.41 10.44
N GLN A 73 8.51 21.16 10.65
CA GLN A 73 8.93 21.87 11.87
C GLN A 73 8.07 21.64 13.13
N THR A 74 8.71 21.21 14.22
CA THR A 74 8.08 21.08 15.52
C THR A 74 7.36 22.37 15.91
N LEU A 75 6.03 22.34 15.96
CA LEU A 75 5.24 23.44 16.49
C LEU A 75 5.47 23.53 18.00
N ILE A 76 6.17 24.57 18.43
CA ILE A 76 6.18 24.95 19.85
C ILE A 76 4.91 25.73 20.18
N ARG A 77 4.50 25.73 21.45
CA ARG A 77 3.23 26.33 21.90
C ARG A 77 3.03 27.79 21.43
N ASP A 78 4.11 28.55 21.30
CA ASP A 78 4.07 29.96 20.91
C ASP A 78 3.98 30.17 19.38
N ASP A 79 4.27 29.15 18.57
CA ASP A 79 4.33 29.30 17.10
C ASP A 79 2.97 29.63 16.50
N PHE A 80 1.89 29.11 17.09
CA PHE A 80 0.55 29.39 16.58
C PHE A 80 0.23 30.88 16.63
N HIS A 81 0.45 31.51 17.78
CA HIS A 81 0.22 32.95 17.95
C HIS A 81 1.13 33.78 17.05
N ARG A 82 2.42 33.40 16.93
CA ARG A 82 3.37 34.08 16.03
C ARG A 82 2.96 34.00 14.57
N LYS A 83 2.52 32.83 14.10
CA LYS A 83 2.03 32.61 12.73
C LYS A 83 0.74 33.39 12.45
N VAL A 84 -0.22 33.38 13.37
CA VAL A 84 -1.47 34.15 13.23
C VAL A 84 -1.18 35.65 13.15
N ASN A 85 -0.30 36.16 14.00
CA ASN A 85 0.08 37.58 13.98
C ASN A 85 0.79 37.95 12.68
N PHE A 86 1.73 37.13 12.22
CA PHE A 86 2.39 37.34 10.92
C PHE A 86 1.39 37.38 9.76
N CYS A 87 0.48 36.41 9.67
CA CYS A 87 -0.51 36.36 8.58
C CYS A 87 -1.55 37.49 8.60
N ARG A 88 -1.76 38.16 9.75
CA ARG A 88 -2.67 39.31 9.88
C ARG A 88 -1.99 40.66 9.65
N TRP A 89 -0.66 40.69 9.64
CA TRP A 89 0.12 41.91 9.46
C TRP A 89 0.41 42.25 7.99
N LEU A 90 0.27 41.25 7.11
CA LEU A 90 0.19 41.37 5.65
C LEU A 90 -1.24 41.66 5.20
#